data_AF-A0A1F3C492-F1
#
_entry.id   AF-A0A1F3C492-F1
#
_cell.length_a   1.000
_cell.length_b   1.000
_cell.length_c   1.000
_cell.angle_alpha   90.00
_cell.angle_beta   90.00
_cell.angle_gamma   90.00
#
_symmetry.space_group_name_H-M   'P 1'
#
loop_
_entity.id
_entity.type
_entity.pdbx_description
1 polymer ?
#
loop_
_entity_poly.entity_id
_entity_poly.type
_entity_poly.pdbx_seq_one_letter_code
_entity_poly.pdbx_strand_id
1 'polypeptide(L)'
;MRIKISLLMGAFILFTSCYSKYVSLDYEVHHGAVWNNEKTCVAFVASKKAYRNATGITRFPDGGIPKYLVNEMSLYLFNVNDLELSVLFNFDDLINWKNSSSSLWFVKIAYTDSLIYFNISPTTGWDWYLSHAKSEKDSMQISQLKEKFTKSFSINIINKSVDEVDTSIFATAYQKCIETNKIDLTELNKMLSDVSLADWGLVLDNLYPKSDKKYIDETIYGYNKSLKTRRAVLEQVIEKKSKKEIQSILKRMDEHSKSLEGLKKMEYDFYMKDTYESIKALL
;
A
#
# COMPACT_ATOMS: atom_id res chain seq x y z
N MET A 1 -5.56 -54.12 33.83
CA MET A 1 -5.77 -52.66 34.04
C MET A 1 -5.75 -51.98 32.67
N ARG A 2 -6.91 -51.64 32.10
CA ARG A 2 -7.04 -51.06 30.75
C ARG A 2 -7.06 -49.53 30.86
N ILE A 3 -5.97 -48.87 30.45
CA ILE A 3 -5.91 -47.41 30.38
C ILE A 3 -6.67 -46.97 29.13
N LYS A 4 -7.72 -46.18 29.33
CA LYS A 4 -8.56 -45.58 28.28
C LYS A 4 -7.73 -44.57 27.47
N ILE A 5 -7.26 -44.98 26.29
CA ILE A 5 -6.74 -44.06 25.26
C ILE A 5 -7.95 -43.49 24.51
N SER A 6 -8.62 -42.49 25.09
CA SER A 6 -9.74 -41.81 24.43
C SER A 6 -9.95 -40.43 25.03
N LEU A 7 -9.01 -39.49 24.83
CA LEU A 7 -9.25 -38.03 24.99
C LEU A 7 -8.06 -37.12 24.62
N LEU A 8 -7.22 -37.51 23.64
CA LEU A 8 -6.06 -36.69 23.23
C LEU A 8 -6.02 -36.35 21.73
N MET A 9 -7.09 -36.62 21.00
CA MET A 9 -7.23 -36.27 19.57
C MET A 9 -8.10 -35.03 19.30
N GLY A 10 -8.78 -34.48 20.32
CA GLY A 10 -9.70 -33.34 20.16
C GLY A 10 -9.08 -31.94 20.24
N ALA A 11 -7.81 -31.82 20.63
CA ALA A 11 -7.16 -30.52 20.88
C ALA A 11 -6.20 -30.05 19.77
N PHE A 12 -6.06 -30.79 18.67
CA PHE A 12 -5.14 -30.43 17.58
C PHE A 12 -5.78 -29.61 16.44
N ILE A 13 -7.06 -29.26 16.54
CA ILE A 13 -7.78 -28.48 15.51
C ILE A 13 -7.50 -26.96 15.60
N LEU A 14 -6.79 -26.46 16.62
CA LEU A 14 -6.84 -25.03 16.98
C LEU A 14 -5.59 -24.17 16.66
N PHE A 15 -4.64 -24.63 15.86
CA PHE A 15 -3.51 -23.78 15.43
C PHE A 15 -3.44 -23.55 13.91
N THR A 16 -4.56 -23.66 13.21
CA THR A 16 -4.63 -23.06 11.87
C THR A 16 -4.71 -21.55 12.03
N SER A 17 -3.63 -20.85 11.65
CA SER A 17 -3.55 -19.38 11.66
C SER A 17 -4.83 -18.78 11.06
N CYS A 18 -5.55 -17.94 11.82
CA CYS A 18 -6.75 -17.23 11.40
C CYS A 18 -6.53 -16.21 10.27
N TYR A 19 -5.31 -16.13 9.76
CA TYR A 19 -4.88 -15.26 8.69
C TYR A 19 -4.14 -16.06 7.63
N SER A 20 -4.27 -15.62 6.38
CA SER A 20 -3.55 -16.11 5.21
C SER A 20 -2.07 -16.30 5.52
N LYS A 21 -1.46 -17.39 5.05
CA LYS A 21 0.00 -17.61 5.18
C LYS A 21 0.83 -16.66 4.30
N TYR A 22 0.18 -15.89 3.44
CA TYR A 22 0.77 -15.01 2.45
C TYR A 22 0.53 -13.55 2.81
N VAL A 23 1.56 -12.73 2.62
CA VAL A 23 1.49 -11.27 2.77
C VAL A 23 1.00 -10.62 1.47
N SER A 24 0.02 -9.75 1.57
CA SER A 24 -0.39 -8.86 0.50
C SER A 24 0.29 -7.51 0.71
N LEU A 25 1.00 -7.05 -0.32
CA LEU A 25 1.51 -5.69 -0.40
C LEU A 25 0.53 -4.83 -1.20
N ASP A 26 0.42 -3.57 -0.82
CA ASP A 26 -0.36 -2.58 -1.56
C ASP A 26 0.16 -1.16 -1.36
N TYR A 27 -0.09 -0.30 -2.35
CA TYR A 27 -0.03 1.15 -2.20
C TYR A 27 -1.16 1.80 -2.99
N GLU A 28 -1.64 2.93 -2.50
CA GLU A 28 -2.82 3.63 -3.01
C GLU A 28 -2.58 5.13 -2.98
N VAL A 29 -2.61 5.78 -4.14
CA VAL A 29 -2.46 7.23 -4.27
C VAL A 29 -3.80 7.91 -4.05
N HIS A 30 -3.80 8.98 -3.24
CA HIS A 30 -4.98 9.77 -2.94
C HIS A 30 -5.18 10.84 -4.01
N HIS A 31 -6.41 11.30 -4.17
CA HIS A 31 -6.70 12.46 -5.00
C HIS A 31 -5.98 13.71 -4.48
N GLY A 32 -5.73 14.68 -5.37
CA GLY A 32 -5.12 15.95 -5.01
C GLY A 32 -3.62 16.04 -5.29
N ALA A 33 -3.04 15.08 -6.01
CA ALA A 33 -1.68 15.16 -6.50
C ALA A 33 -1.46 16.36 -7.43
N VAL A 34 -0.27 16.96 -7.36
CA VAL A 34 0.10 18.15 -8.15
C VAL A 34 1.55 18.11 -8.58
N TRP A 35 1.82 18.61 -9.77
CA TRP A 35 3.16 18.91 -10.27
C TRP A 35 3.76 20.16 -9.61
N ASN A 36 5.09 20.25 -9.59
CA ASN A 36 5.75 21.55 -9.53
C ASN A 36 5.58 22.34 -10.85
N ASN A 37 6.04 23.59 -10.86
CA ASN A 37 5.93 24.46 -12.02
C ASN A 37 6.68 23.91 -13.27
N GLU A 38 7.81 23.24 -13.05
CA GLU A 38 8.67 22.68 -14.11
C GLU A 38 8.22 21.30 -14.61
N LYS A 39 7.20 20.69 -13.99
CA LYS A 39 6.75 19.30 -14.28
C LYS A 39 7.85 18.24 -14.13
N THR A 40 8.79 18.46 -13.20
CA THR A 40 9.87 17.54 -12.88
C THR A 40 9.59 16.72 -11.63
N CYS A 41 8.74 17.24 -10.73
CA CYS A 41 8.38 16.59 -9.48
C CYS A 41 6.88 16.60 -9.23
N VAL A 42 6.36 15.54 -8.61
CA VAL A 42 4.96 15.43 -8.19
C VAL A 42 4.88 15.31 -6.67
N ALA A 43 4.06 16.17 -6.05
CA ALA A 43 3.68 16.05 -4.64
C ALA A 43 2.32 15.34 -4.55
N PHE A 44 2.22 14.30 -3.73
CA PHE A 44 0.98 13.53 -3.56
C PHE A 44 0.92 12.84 -2.20
N VAL A 45 -0.29 12.55 -1.73
CA VAL A 45 -0.49 11.67 -0.57
C VAL A 45 -0.72 10.26 -1.05
N ALA A 46 -0.06 9.30 -0.42
CA ALA A 46 -0.29 7.89 -0.68
C ALA A 46 -0.27 7.08 0.60
N SER A 47 -0.98 5.96 0.56
CA SER A 47 -0.97 4.96 1.60
C SER A 47 -0.23 3.73 1.14
N LYS A 48 0.52 3.10 2.03
CA LYS A 48 1.16 1.81 1.77
C LYS A 48 0.82 0.82 2.87
N LYS A 49 0.61 -0.43 2.47
CA LYS A 49 0.07 -1.48 3.33
C LYS A 49 0.82 -2.78 3.08
N ALA A 50 1.12 -3.48 4.16
CA ALA A 50 1.48 -4.90 4.14
C ALA A 50 0.56 -5.62 5.10
N TYR A 51 -0.17 -6.62 4.64
CA TYR A 51 -1.22 -7.24 5.46
C TYR A 51 -1.44 -8.71 5.12
N ARG A 52 -2.03 -9.44 6.07
CA ARG A 52 -2.47 -10.82 5.89
C ARG A 52 -3.99 -10.86 6.00
N ASN A 53 -4.65 -11.30 4.93
CA ASN A 53 -6.11 -11.45 4.90
C ASN A 53 -6.59 -12.38 6.01
N ALA A 54 -7.74 -12.06 6.61
CA ALA A 54 -8.46 -12.98 7.48
C ALA A 54 -8.89 -14.24 6.70
N THR A 55 -8.88 -15.41 7.34
CA THR A 55 -9.22 -16.69 6.72
C THR A 55 -10.03 -17.57 7.66
N GLY A 56 -10.90 -18.42 7.08
CA GLY A 56 -11.77 -19.29 7.86
C GLY A 56 -12.84 -18.47 8.59
N ILE A 57 -13.07 -18.79 9.86
CA ILE A 57 -14.14 -18.17 10.66
C ILE A 57 -13.95 -16.67 10.89
N THR A 58 -12.71 -16.17 10.88
CA THR A 58 -12.42 -14.74 11.09
C THR A 58 -12.81 -13.87 9.90
N ARG A 59 -13.21 -14.46 8.76
CA ARG A 59 -13.75 -13.75 7.61
C ARG A 59 -15.22 -13.37 7.78
N PHE A 60 -15.94 -13.97 8.72
CA PHE A 60 -17.37 -13.73 8.88
C PHE A 60 -17.67 -12.67 9.95
N PRO A 61 -18.66 -11.78 9.74
CA PRO A 61 -19.61 -11.72 8.62
C PRO A 61 -19.17 -10.83 7.43
N ASP A 62 -18.19 -9.96 7.61
CA ASP A 62 -17.92 -8.78 6.75
C ASP A 62 -16.60 -8.86 5.95
N GLY A 63 -16.04 -10.05 5.77
CA GLY A 63 -14.74 -10.25 5.15
C GLY A 63 -13.59 -10.29 6.16
N GLY A 64 -13.84 -9.94 7.42
CA GLY A 64 -12.85 -9.98 8.49
C GLY A 64 -11.79 -8.89 8.39
N ILE A 65 -11.30 -8.46 9.54
CA ILE A 65 -10.26 -7.43 9.61
C ILE A 65 -8.91 -8.10 9.29
N PRO A 66 -8.17 -7.65 8.25
CA PRO A 66 -6.86 -8.20 7.96
C PRO A 66 -5.87 -7.85 9.08
N LYS A 67 -4.86 -8.70 9.25
CA LYS A 67 -3.74 -8.40 10.14
C LYS A 67 -2.73 -7.55 9.37
N TYR A 68 -2.69 -6.25 9.68
CA TYR A 68 -1.67 -5.35 9.14
C TYR A 68 -0.31 -5.61 9.80
N LEU A 69 0.72 -5.65 8.97
CA LEU A 69 2.14 -5.64 9.32
C LEU A 69 2.70 -4.22 9.16
N VAL A 70 2.24 -3.52 8.12
CA VAL A 70 2.47 -2.10 7.87
C VAL A 70 1.16 -1.47 7.40
N ASN A 71 0.89 -0.27 7.87
CA ASN A 71 -0.22 0.56 7.42
C ASN A 71 0.17 2.02 7.64
N GLU A 72 0.62 2.69 6.58
CA GLU A 72 1.18 4.04 6.63
C GLU A 72 0.51 4.92 5.56
N MET A 73 0.48 6.22 5.81
CA MET A 73 -0.04 7.25 4.91
C MET A 73 0.86 8.46 5.08
N SER A 74 1.41 8.91 3.97
CA SER A 74 2.41 9.96 3.97
C SER A 74 2.22 10.88 2.77
N LEU A 75 2.69 12.11 2.92
CA LEU A 75 2.93 13.03 1.82
C LEU A 75 4.28 12.68 1.21
N TYR A 76 4.27 12.41 -0.09
CA TYR A 76 5.44 12.05 -0.88
C TYR A 76 5.79 13.15 -1.87
N LEU A 77 7.08 13.19 -2.22
CA LEU A 77 7.62 13.91 -3.35
C LEU A 77 8.28 12.88 -4.28
N PHE A 78 7.84 12.85 -5.53
CA PHE A 78 8.40 11.99 -6.56
C PHE A 78 9.10 12.81 -7.62
N ASN A 79 10.40 12.58 -7.81
CA ASN A 79 11.18 13.15 -8.90
C ASN A 79 11.11 12.19 -10.09
N VAL A 80 10.56 12.68 -11.20
CA VAL A 80 10.25 11.85 -12.36
C VAL A 80 11.50 11.49 -13.16
N ASN A 81 12.52 12.35 -13.15
CA ASN A 81 13.75 12.12 -13.90
C ASN A 81 14.61 11.04 -13.24
N ASP A 82 14.72 11.09 -11.92
CA ASP A 82 15.58 10.20 -11.14
C ASP A 82 14.83 8.97 -10.61
N LEU A 83 13.51 8.91 -10.83
CA LEU A 83 12.59 7.94 -10.23
C LEU A 83 12.68 7.86 -8.69
N GLU A 84 13.08 8.96 -8.06
CA GLU A 84 13.29 9.02 -6.61
C GLU A 84 11.99 9.35 -5.88
N LEU A 85 11.65 8.52 -4.90
CA LEU A 85 10.49 8.70 -4.03
C LEU A 85 10.92 9.08 -2.61
N SER A 86 10.57 10.29 -2.18
CA SER A 86 10.89 10.82 -0.85
C SER A 86 9.65 11.00 0.00
N VAL A 87 9.72 10.58 1.26
CA VAL A 87 8.69 10.88 2.29
C VAL A 87 8.94 12.27 2.86
N LEU A 88 7.92 13.12 2.87
CA LEU A 88 7.99 14.47 3.43
C LEU A 88 7.28 14.59 4.78
N PHE A 89 6.13 13.93 4.95
CA PHE A 89 5.33 14.04 6.16
C PHE A 89 4.50 12.78 6.39
N ASN A 90 4.39 12.32 7.64
CA ASN A 90 3.60 11.15 8.01
C ASN A 90 2.30 11.54 8.71
N PHE A 91 1.21 10.84 8.39
CA PHE A 91 -0.12 11.05 8.94
C PHE A 91 -0.52 9.97 9.96
N ASP A 92 0.42 9.55 10.79
CA ASP A 92 0.26 8.42 11.72
C ASP A 92 -0.92 8.61 12.68
N ASP A 93 -1.16 9.84 13.14
CA ASP A 93 -2.28 10.17 14.03
C ASP A 93 -3.64 9.83 13.39
N LEU A 94 -3.79 10.12 12.09
CA LEU A 94 -5.01 9.85 11.32
C LEU A 94 -5.21 8.35 11.10
N ILE A 95 -4.12 7.63 10.81
CA ILE A 95 -4.15 6.18 10.65
C ILE A 95 -4.48 5.47 11.94
N ASN A 96 -3.83 5.84 13.04
CA ASN A 96 -4.03 5.21 14.35
C ASN A 96 -5.47 5.38 14.83
N TRP A 97 -6.15 6.43 14.41
CA TRP A 97 -7.57 6.64 14.68
C TRP A 97 -8.50 5.85 13.74
N LYS A 98 -8.18 5.76 12.43
CA LYS A 98 -8.99 5.04 11.44
C LYS A 98 -8.16 4.05 10.63
N ASN A 99 -8.05 4.28 9.33
CA ASN A 99 -7.19 3.53 8.43
C ASN A 99 -6.67 4.48 7.34
N SER A 100 -5.84 3.96 6.44
CA SER A 100 -5.19 4.73 5.38
C SER A 100 -5.92 4.67 4.03
N SER A 101 -7.18 4.21 3.97
CA SER A 101 -7.95 4.11 2.72
C SER A 101 -8.15 5.49 2.10
N SER A 102 -7.85 5.65 0.81
CA SER A 102 -7.95 6.96 0.14
C SER A 102 -9.35 7.55 0.18
N SER A 103 -10.38 6.69 0.14
CA SER A 103 -11.79 7.10 0.19
C SER A 103 -12.20 7.81 1.49
N LEU A 104 -11.45 7.61 2.58
CA LEU A 104 -11.73 8.25 3.87
C LEU A 104 -11.19 9.67 3.96
N TRP A 105 -10.24 10.05 3.09
CA TRP A 105 -9.47 11.27 3.22
C TRP A 105 -9.61 12.15 2.00
N PHE A 106 -9.94 13.41 2.25
CA PHE A 106 -9.93 14.48 1.28
C PHE A 106 -8.65 15.30 1.45
N VAL A 107 -7.81 15.28 0.42
CA VAL A 107 -6.49 15.91 0.43
C VAL A 107 -6.47 17.06 -0.58
N LYS A 108 -5.92 18.19 -0.15
CA LYS A 108 -5.60 19.34 -1.00
C LYS A 108 -4.10 19.61 -0.91
N ILE A 109 -3.45 19.73 -2.06
CA ILE A 109 -2.01 20.02 -2.15
C ILE A 109 -1.81 21.19 -3.12
N ALA A 110 -0.89 22.09 -2.78
CA ALA A 110 -0.38 23.10 -3.69
C ALA A 110 1.15 23.03 -3.69
N TYR A 111 1.77 22.98 -4.87
CA TYR A 111 3.22 22.90 -4.98
C TYR A 111 3.78 24.11 -5.72
N THR A 112 4.55 24.90 -4.99
CA THR A 112 5.32 26.07 -5.49
C THR A 112 6.80 25.71 -5.60
N ASP A 113 7.67 26.66 -5.96
CA ASP A 113 9.08 26.36 -6.27
C ASP A 113 9.83 25.67 -5.12
N SER A 114 9.58 26.05 -3.86
CA SER A 114 10.26 25.47 -2.69
C SER A 114 9.32 25.00 -1.58
N LEU A 115 8.02 25.30 -1.69
CA LEU A 115 7.02 24.99 -0.66
C LEU A 115 5.93 24.08 -1.21
N ILE A 116 5.64 23.03 -0.45
CA ILE A 116 4.46 22.19 -0.63
C ILE A 116 3.47 22.53 0.48
N TYR A 117 2.35 23.12 0.09
CA TYR A 117 1.22 23.38 0.97
C TYR A 117 0.28 22.18 0.96
N PHE A 118 -0.26 21.82 2.12
CA PHE A 118 -1.23 20.73 2.18
C PHE A 118 -2.27 20.95 3.29
N ASN A 119 -3.45 20.38 3.05
CA ASN A 119 -4.51 20.21 4.02
C ASN A 119 -5.15 18.83 3.81
N ILE A 120 -5.48 18.14 4.90
CA ILE A 120 -6.13 16.82 4.87
C ILE A 120 -7.31 16.83 5.84
N SER A 121 -8.43 16.27 5.41
CA SER A 121 -9.64 16.18 6.22
C SER A 121 -10.39 14.88 5.91
N PRO A 122 -11.24 14.37 6.80
CA PRO A 122 -12.09 13.24 6.48
C PRO A 122 -13.11 13.61 5.40
N THR A 123 -13.34 12.72 4.44
CA THR A 123 -14.29 12.95 3.33
C THR A 123 -15.71 13.24 3.83
N THR A 124 -16.14 12.60 4.91
CA THR A 124 -17.46 12.82 5.54
C THR A 124 -17.51 14.03 6.48
N GLY A 125 -16.37 14.70 6.71
CA GLY A 125 -16.24 15.83 7.63
C GLY A 125 -16.12 15.43 9.10
N TRP A 126 -15.46 16.28 9.88
CA TRP A 126 -15.19 16.04 11.30
C TRP A 126 -16.46 15.93 12.16
N ASP A 127 -17.49 16.73 11.86
CA ASP A 127 -18.72 16.79 12.67
C ASP A 127 -19.54 15.49 12.58
N TRP A 128 -19.46 14.79 11.44
CA TRP A 128 -20.05 13.46 11.30
C TRP A 128 -19.39 12.48 12.27
N TYR A 129 -18.06 12.50 12.40
CA TYR A 129 -17.36 11.62 13.34
C TYR A 129 -17.64 11.99 14.80
N LEU A 130 -17.69 13.27 15.13
CA LEU A 130 -18.01 13.73 16.49
C LEU A 130 -19.43 13.30 16.91
N SER A 131 -20.42 13.44 16.02
CA SER A 131 -21.81 13.01 16.30
C SER A 131 -21.97 11.49 16.45
N HIS A 132 -21.02 10.70 15.95
CA HIS A 132 -21.01 9.23 16.03
C HIS A 132 -19.91 8.70 16.96
N ALA A 133 -19.34 9.54 17.82
CA ALA A 133 -18.34 9.13 18.78
C ALA A 133 -18.93 8.10 19.76
N LYS A 134 -18.22 6.97 19.95
CA LYS A 134 -18.75 5.84 20.75
C LYS A 134 -18.57 6.04 22.25
N SER A 135 -17.73 6.99 22.66
CA SER A 135 -17.40 7.30 24.04
C SER A 135 -16.83 8.71 24.16
N GLU A 136 -16.75 9.23 25.39
CA GLU A 136 -16.09 10.51 25.68
C GLU A 136 -14.62 10.52 25.24
N LYS A 137 -13.89 9.42 25.49
CA LYS A 137 -12.50 9.27 25.05
C LYS A 137 -12.36 9.37 23.53
N ASP A 138 -13.27 8.71 22.79
CA ASP A 138 -13.31 8.76 21.33
C ASP A 138 -13.61 10.18 20.83
N SER A 139 -14.59 10.86 21.43
CA SER A 139 -14.94 12.25 21.11
C SER A 139 -13.77 13.21 21.36
N MET A 140 -13.06 13.06 22.48
CA MET A 140 -11.88 13.87 22.81
C MET A 140 -10.74 13.64 21.81
N GLN A 141 -10.46 12.38 21.45
CA GLN A 141 -9.48 12.04 20.42
C GLN A 141 -9.85 12.67 19.06
N ILE A 142 -11.11 12.56 18.64
CA ILE A 142 -11.60 13.17 17.39
C ILE A 142 -11.45 14.70 17.43
N SER A 143 -11.76 15.32 18.57
CA SER A 143 -11.65 16.78 18.75
C SER A 143 -10.19 17.26 18.63
N GLN A 144 -9.24 16.54 19.23
CA GLN A 144 -7.80 16.84 19.11
C GLN A 144 -7.31 16.69 17.66
N LEU A 145 -7.74 15.64 16.96
CA LEU A 145 -7.41 15.45 15.55
C LEU A 145 -8.03 16.54 14.67
N LYS A 146 -9.29 16.91 14.94
CA LYS A 146 -9.95 18.04 14.27
C LYS A 146 -9.16 19.32 14.45
N GLU A 147 -8.81 19.68 15.69
CA GLU A 147 -8.02 20.90 15.98
C GLU A 147 -6.68 20.93 15.23
N LYS A 148 -5.99 19.80 15.15
CA LYS A 148 -4.72 19.69 14.43
C LYS A 148 -4.89 19.81 12.92
N PHE A 149 -5.85 19.10 12.33
CA PHE A 149 -5.94 18.91 10.87
C PHE A 149 -6.98 19.81 10.18
N THR A 150 -7.70 20.67 10.92
CA THR A 150 -8.42 21.80 10.31
C THR A 150 -7.48 22.89 9.80
N LYS A 151 -6.25 22.92 10.34
CA LYS A 151 -5.19 23.83 9.93
C LYS A 151 -4.60 23.44 8.57
N SER A 152 -3.96 24.40 7.92
CA SER A 152 -3.16 24.17 6.72
C SER A 152 -1.68 24.19 7.08
N PHE A 153 -0.89 23.44 6.33
CA PHE A 153 0.54 23.30 6.58
C PHE A 153 1.32 23.62 5.30
N SER A 154 2.58 24.00 5.47
CA SER A 154 3.57 24.07 4.41
C SER A 154 4.81 23.28 4.77
N ILE A 155 5.44 22.67 3.78
CA ILE A 155 6.73 22.00 3.90
C ILE A 155 7.71 22.69 2.98
N ASN A 156 8.83 23.13 3.54
CA ASN A 156 9.95 23.57 2.72
C ASN A 156 10.78 22.37 2.29
N ILE A 157 10.83 22.10 0.99
CA ILE A 157 11.47 20.90 0.44
C ILE A 157 12.99 20.87 0.64
N ILE A 158 13.62 22.03 0.87
CA ILE A 158 15.07 22.18 1.00
C ILE A 158 15.50 21.79 2.42
N ASN A 159 14.88 22.38 3.44
CA ASN A 159 15.25 22.16 4.84
C ASN A 159 14.33 21.17 5.57
N LYS A 160 13.27 20.71 4.91
CA LYS A 160 12.24 19.79 5.43
C LYS A 160 11.49 20.32 6.66
N SER A 161 11.48 21.64 6.89
CA SER A 161 10.68 22.24 7.96
C SER A 161 9.19 22.18 7.62
N VAL A 162 8.37 21.97 8.64
CA VAL A 162 6.92 21.94 8.52
C VAL A 162 6.36 23.05 9.39
N ASP A 163 5.62 23.95 8.77
CA ASP A 163 5.08 25.14 9.41
C ASP A 163 3.56 25.20 9.19
N GLU A 164 2.82 25.58 10.23
CA GLU A 164 1.41 25.93 10.10
C GLU A 164 1.30 27.24 9.29
N VAL A 165 0.32 27.29 8.38
CA VAL A 165 0.10 28.46 7.54
C VAL A 165 -1.32 28.97 7.65
N ASP A 166 -1.47 30.29 7.49
CA ASP A 166 -2.77 30.94 7.43
C ASP A 166 -3.62 30.36 6.28
N THR A 167 -4.91 30.16 6.57
CA THR A 167 -5.86 29.56 5.62
C THR A 167 -5.98 30.36 4.32
N SER A 168 -5.85 31.69 4.37
CA SER A 168 -5.90 32.55 3.17
C SER A 168 -4.66 32.36 2.29
N ILE A 169 -3.46 32.25 2.88
CA ILE A 169 -2.21 31.96 2.16
C ILE A 169 -2.33 30.61 1.46
N PHE A 170 -2.79 29.58 2.19
CA PHE A 170 -3.05 28.26 1.64
C PHE A 170 -4.05 28.31 0.47
N ALA A 171 -5.19 29.00 0.65
CA ALA A 171 -6.23 29.08 -0.36
C ALA A 171 -5.75 29.75 -1.65
N THR A 172 -4.97 30.84 -1.53
CA THR A 172 -4.36 31.51 -2.69
C THR A 172 -3.38 30.60 -3.42
N ALA A 173 -2.47 29.94 -2.69
CA ALA A 173 -1.51 29.00 -3.30
C ALA A 173 -2.23 27.82 -3.98
N TYR A 174 -3.23 27.24 -3.31
CA TYR A 174 -4.01 26.12 -3.83
C TYR A 174 -4.78 26.48 -5.10
N GLN A 175 -5.45 27.64 -5.13
CA GLN A 175 -6.22 28.03 -6.31
C GLN A 175 -5.32 28.26 -7.52
N LYS A 176 -4.17 28.93 -7.34
CA LYS A 176 -3.19 29.12 -8.40
C LYS A 176 -2.63 27.78 -8.91
N CYS A 177 -2.36 26.85 -8.00
CA CYS A 177 -1.78 25.55 -8.31
C CYS A 177 -2.75 24.62 -9.03
N ILE A 178 -4.02 24.50 -8.60
CA ILE A 178 -4.92 23.50 -9.16
C ILE A 178 -5.30 23.79 -10.63
N GLU A 179 -5.27 25.05 -11.04
CA GLU A 179 -5.56 25.47 -12.41
C GLU A 179 -4.46 25.06 -13.41
N THR A 180 -3.21 24.94 -12.93
CA THR A 180 -2.02 24.81 -13.81
C THR A 180 -1.25 23.51 -13.58
N ASN A 181 -1.32 22.96 -12.37
CA ASN A 181 -0.41 21.92 -11.89
C ASN A 181 -1.09 20.62 -11.47
N LYS A 182 -2.40 20.50 -11.62
CA LYS A 182 -3.08 19.23 -11.39
C LYS A 182 -2.51 18.12 -12.30
N ILE A 183 -2.28 16.94 -11.74
CA ILE A 183 -1.95 15.71 -12.49
C ILE A 183 -3.14 14.75 -12.46
N ASP A 184 -3.34 14.00 -13.54
CA ASP A 184 -4.30 12.91 -13.54
C ASP A 184 -3.77 11.71 -12.73
N LEU A 185 -4.64 11.05 -11.96
CA LEU A 185 -4.21 9.90 -11.15
C LEU A 185 -3.78 8.70 -12.00
N THR A 186 -4.35 8.51 -13.19
CA THR A 186 -3.94 7.42 -14.09
C THR A 186 -2.52 7.65 -14.57
N GLU A 187 -2.23 8.89 -14.96
CA GLU A 187 -0.90 9.31 -15.37
C GLU A 187 0.11 9.12 -14.23
N LEU A 188 -0.20 9.61 -13.03
CA LEU A 188 0.67 9.43 -11.87
C LEU A 188 0.90 7.95 -11.53
N ASN A 189 -0.16 7.14 -11.50
CA ASN A 189 -0.02 5.72 -11.19
C ASN A 189 0.80 4.97 -12.24
N LYS A 190 0.76 5.40 -13.51
CA LYS A 190 1.62 4.88 -14.56
C LYS A 190 3.09 5.23 -14.31
N MET A 191 3.40 6.46 -13.90
CA MET A 191 4.79 6.81 -13.56
C MET A 191 5.28 6.04 -12.33
N LEU A 192 4.43 5.90 -11.30
CA LEU A 192 4.76 5.17 -10.07
C LEU A 192 4.83 3.65 -10.28
N SER A 193 4.38 3.11 -11.42
CA SER A 193 4.58 1.69 -11.73
C SER A 193 6.04 1.34 -11.96
N ASP A 194 6.88 2.33 -12.25
CA ASP A 194 8.32 2.14 -12.46
C ASP A 194 9.14 2.27 -11.16
N VAL A 195 8.54 2.82 -10.10
CA VAL A 195 9.17 2.90 -8.76
C VAL A 195 9.07 1.54 -8.07
N SER A 196 10.22 0.96 -7.68
CA SER A 196 10.24 -0.37 -7.07
C SER A 196 9.48 -0.41 -5.75
N LEU A 197 8.91 -1.56 -5.39
CA LEU A 197 8.23 -1.66 -4.08
C LEU A 197 9.19 -1.53 -2.90
N ALA A 198 10.48 -1.78 -3.10
CA ALA A 198 11.48 -1.52 -2.07
C ALA A 198 11.66 -0.02 -1.79
N ASP A 199 11.57 0.84 -2.81
CA ASP A 199 11.65 2.31 -2.66
C ASP A 199 10.41 2.88 -1.95
N TRP A 200 9.27 2.20 -2.06
CA TRP A 200 8.12 2.46 -1.19
C TRP A 200 8.35 2.03 0.27
N GLY A 201 9.45 1.35 0.58
CA GLY A 201 9.72 0.74 1.88
C GLY A 201 9.03 -0.61 2.09
N LEU A 202 8.43 -1.20 1.05
CA LEU A 202 7.76 -2.51 1.10
C LEU A 202 8.77 -3.63 0.81
N VAL A 203 9.75 -3.79 1.71
CA VAL A 203 10.82 -4.78 1.60
C VAL A 203 10.36 -6.13 2.17
N LEU A 204 10.33 -7.16 1.33
CA LEU A 204 9.75 -8.47 1.66
C LEU A 204 10.39 -9.13 2.89
N ASP A 205 11.72 -9.08 2.98
CA ASP A 205 12.47 -9.73 4.07
C ASP A 205 12.25 -9.04 5.42
N ASN A 206 12.06 -7.71 5.42
CA ASN A 206 11.72 -6.96 6.62
C ASN A 206 10.29 -7.23 7.09
N LEU A 207 9.35 -7.36 6.15
CA LEU A 207 7.93 -7.49 6.45
C LEU A 207 7.50 -8.91 6.81
N TYR A 208 8.00 -9.90 6.07
CA TYR A 208 7.54 -11.28 6.20
C TYR A 208 8.60 -12.29 5.73
N PRO A 209 9.72 -12.43 6.46
CA PRO A 209 10.91 -13.15 6.00
C PRO A 209 10.64 -14.62 5.72
N LYS A 210 11.18 -15.11 4.60
CA LYS A 210 11.22 -16.53 4.21
C LYS A 210 12.27 -16.75 3.13
N SER A 211 12.59 -18.00 2.84
CA SER A 211 13.57 -18.32 1.79
C SER A 211 13.09 -17.89 0.40
N ASP A 212 14.04 -17.49 -0.45
CA ASP A 212 13.81 -17.17 -1.86
C ASP A 212 13.02 -18.27 -2.58
N LYS A 213 13.39 -19.53 -2.34
CA LYS A 213 12.69 -20.69 -2.91
C LYS A 213 11.20 -20.64 -2.60
N LYS A 214 10.81 -20.29 -1.37
CA LYS A 214 9.42 -20.20 -0.97
C LYS A 214 8.70 -19.01 -1.62
N TYR A 215 9.35 -17.86 -1.76
CA TYR A 215 8.78 -16.74 -2.53
C TYR A 215 8.53 -17.15 -3.99
N ILE A 216 9.53 -17.75 -4.62
CA ILE A 216 9.49 -18.21 -6.01
C ILE A 216 8.37 -19.23 -6.21
N ASP A 217 8.28 -20.25 -5.34
CA ASP A 217 7.26 -21.29 -5.43
C ASP A 217 5.85 -20.69 -5.29
N GLU A 218 5.64 -19.78 -4.32
CA GLU A 218 4.35 -19.09 -4.17
C GLU A 218 3.96 -18.26 -5.39
N THR A 219 4.94 -17.67 -6.08
CA THR A 219 4.74 -16.96 -7.35
C THR A 219 4.39 -17.93 -8.48
N ILE A 220 5.17 -19.00 -8.66
CA ILE A 220 4.95 -20.01 -9.74
C ILE A 220 3.56 -20.60 -9.64
N TYR A 221 3.10 -20.97 -8.44
CA TYR A 221 1.82 -21.65 -8.25
C TYR A 221 0.65 -20.70 -8.00
N GLY A 222 0.86 -19.38 -8.11
CA GLY A 222 -0.20 -18.38 -7.92
C GLY A 222 -0.82 -18.40 -6.51
N TYR A 223 -0.10 -18.90 -5.51
CA TYR A 223 -0.61 -19.01 -4.14
C TYR A 223 -0.87 -17.65 -3.50
N ASN A 224 -0.01 -16.68 -3.81
CA ASN A 224 -0.21 -15.30 -3.42
C ASN A 224 -0.96 -14.54 -4.51
N LYS A 225 -2.21 -14.16 -4.22
CA LYS A 225 -3.08 -13.45 -5.17
C LYS A 225 -2.72 -11.96 -5.35
N SER A 226 -1.96 -11.35 -4.45
CA SER A 226 -1.56 -9.94 -4.60
C SER A 226 -0.58 -9.75 -5.76
N LEU A 227 -1.00 -8.97 -6.75
CA LEU A 227 -0.14 -8.56 -7.88
C LEU A 227 1.10 -7.82 -7.39
N LYS A 228 0.93 -6.87 -6.47
CA LYS A 228 2.04 -6.10 -5.89
C LYS A 228 2.99 -7.01 -5.09
N THR A 229 2.51 -8.03 -4.37
CA THR A 229 3.44 -8.98 -3.75
C THR A 229 4.22 -9.78 -4.79
N ARG A 230 3.59 -10.25 -5.87
CA ARG A 230 4.32 -10.96 -6.95
C ARG A 230 5.36 -10.06 -7.62
N ARG A 231 5.01 -8.77 -7.83
CA ARG A 231 5.93 -7.73 -8.30
C ARG A 231 7.13 -7.56 -7.36
N ALA A 232 6.91 -7.45 -6.04
CA ALA A 232 8.02 -7.39 -5.09
C ALA A 232 8.90 -8.64 -5.12
N VAL A 233 8.33 -9.84 -5.33
CA VAL A 233 9.13 -11.07 -5.48
C VAL A 233 9.98 -11.02 -6.74
N LEU A 234 9.44 -10.49 -7.84
CA LEU A 234 10.21 -10.30 -9.07
C LEU A 234 11.42 -9.39 -8.81
N GLU A 235 11.17 -8.16 -8.36
CA GLU A 235 12.17 -7.11 -8.14
C GLU A 235 13.22 -7.49 -7.08
N GLN A 236 12.77 -8.07 -5.96
CA GLN A 236 13.64 -8.23 -4.80
C GLN A 236 14.29 -9.62 -4.71
N VAL A 237 13.76 -10.63 -5.41
CA VAL A 237 14.18 -12.04 -5.29
C VAL A 237 14.57 -12.65 -6.64
N ILE A 238 13.70 -12.59 -7.67
CA ILE A 238 13.93 -13.28 -8.95
C ILE A 238 14.99 -12.56 -9.79
N GLU A 239 15.00 -11.22 -9.80
CA GLU A 239 15.97 -10.41 -10.56
C GLU A 239 17.42 -10.70 -10.17
N LYS A 240 17.65 -11.14 -8.92
CA LYS A 240 18.98 -11.50 -8.40
C LYS A 240 19.43 -12.91 -8.81
N LYS A 241 18.64 -13.66 -9.55
CA LYS A 241 18.94 -15.04 -9.97
C LYS A 241 19.73 -15.08 -11.26
N SER A 242 20.47 -16.16 -11.47
CA SER A 242 21.16 -16.39 -12.73
C SER A 242 20.15 -16.63 -13.87
N LYS A 243 20.54 -16.34 -15.12
CA LYS A 243 19.69 -16.61 -16.30
C LYS A 243 19.20 -18.06 -16.36
N LYS A 244 20.03 -19.03 -15.95
CA LYS A 244 19.66 -20.46 -15.89
C LYS A 244 18.56 -20.73 -14.87
N GLU A 245 18.63 -20.10 -13.70
CA GLU A 245 17.59 -20.20 -12.67
C GLU A 245 16.29 -19.55 -13.14
N ILE A 246 16.35 -18.37 -13.78
CA ILE A 246 15.19 -17.68 -14.34
C ILE A 246 14.51 -18.55 -15.42
N GLN A 247 15.28 -19.13 -16.34
CA GLN A 247 14.76 -20.11 -17.31
C GLN A 247 14.11 -21.31 -16.63
N SER A 248 14.68 -21.81 -15.54
CA SER A 248 14.08 -22.89 -14.76
C SER A 248 12.76 -22.47 -14.09
N ILE A 249 12.63 -21.22 -13.66
CA ILE A 249 11.38 -20.69 -13.09
C ILE A 249 10.28 -20.66 -14.17
N LEU A 250 10.58 -20.10 -15.35
CA LEU A 250 9.64 -20.05 -16.48
C LEU A 250 9.19 -21.44 -16.90
N LYS A 251 10.14 -22.39 -17.02
CA LYS A 251 9.83 -23.79 -17.34
C LYS A 251 8.85 -24.40 -16.33
N ARG A 252 9.05 -24.13 -15.03
CA ARG A 252 8.14 -24.61 -13.97
C ARG A 252 6.76 -23.97 -14.04
N MET A 253 6.66 -22.70 -14.43
CA MET A 253 5.37 -22.05 -14.69
C MET A 253 4.65 -22.69 -15.87
N ASP A 254 5.36 -22.97 -16.97
CA ASP A 254 4.78 -23.65 -18.14
C ASP A 254 4.30 -25.08 -17.80
N GLU A 255 5.12 -25.84 -17.07
CA GLU A 255 4.78 -27.18 -16.59
C GLU A 255 3.54 -27.13 -15.69
N HIS A 256 3.45 -26.14 -14.80
CA HIS A 256 2.28 -25.97 -13.94
C HIS A 256 1.03 -25.59 -14.74
N SER A 257 1.08 -24.60 -15.64
CA SER A 257 -0.06 -24.22 -16.50
C SER A 257 -0.54 -25.42 -17.32
N LYS A 258 0.37 -26.24 -17.87
CA LYS A 258 0.03 -27.46 -18.63
C LYS A 258 -0.64 -28.54 -17.77
N SER A 259 -0.33 -28.59 -16.47
CA SER A 259 -0.95 -29.53 -15.53
C SER A 259 -2.37 -29.12 -15.10
N LEU A 260 -2.77 -27.87 -15.35
CA LEU A 260 -4.10 -27.37 -15.03
C LEU A 260 -5.03 -27.56 -16.24
N GLU A 261 -6.32 -27.79 -15.95
CA GLU A 261 -7.37 -27.96 -16.95
C GLU A 261 -8.58 -27.06 -16.65
N GLY A 262 -9.38 -26.80 -17.69
CA GLY A 262 -10.64 -26.05 -17.59
C GLY A 262 -10.49 -24.67 -16.97
N LEU A 263 -11.41 -24.34 -16.06
CA LEU A 263 -11.46 -23.01 -15.40
C LEU A 263 -10.18 -22.68 -14.64
N LYS A 264 -9.55 -23.67 -13.97
CA LYS A 264 -8.32 -23.44 -13.20
C LYS A 264 -7.16 -22.99 -14.08
N LYS A 265 -7.05 -23.58 -15.27
CA LYS A 265 -6.05 -23.18 -16.27
C LYS A 265 -6.32 -21.76 -16.75
N MET A 266 -7.56 -21.47 -17.11
CA MET A 266 -7.96 -20.14 -17.57
C MET A 266 -7.68 -19.05 -16.53
N GLU A 267 -8.03 -19.29 -15.27
CA GLU A 267 -7.75 -18.37 -14.17
C GLU A 267 -6.24 -18.18 -13.97
N TYR A 268 -5.47 -19.27 -13.95
CA TYR A 268 -4.02 -19.20 -13.79
C TYR A 268 -3.38 -18.39 -14.92
N ASP A 269 -3.67 -18.74 -16.18
CA ASP A 269 -3.12 -18.09 -17.35
C ASP A 269 -3.49 -16.59 -17.37
N PHE A 270 -4.72 -16.24 -16.97
CA PHE A 270 -5.16 -14.85 -16.88
C PHE A 270 -4.40 -14.07 -15.79
N TYR A 271 -4.35 -14.58 -14.55
CA TYR A 271 -3.75 -13.86 -13.42
C TYR A 271 -2.22 -13.84 -13.43
N MET A 272 -1.59 -14.80 -14.13
CA MET A 272 -0.14 -14.95 -14.16
C MET A 272 0.51 -14.39 -15.42
N LYS A 273 -0.25 -13.98 -16.43
CA LYS A 273 0.26 -13.43 -17.70
C LYS A 273 1.31 -12.34 -17.49
N ASP A 274 0.97 -11.28 -16.77
CA ASP A 274 1.87 -10.14 -16.59
C ASP A 274 3.11 -10.52 -15.77
N THR A 275 2.94 -11.40 -14.77
CA THR A 275 4.05 -11.92 -13.99
C THR A 275 5.00 -12.75 -14.85
N TYR A 276 4.47 -13.61 -15.72
CA TYR A 276 5.25 -14.45 -16.63
C TYR A 276 6.07 -13.60 -17.61
N GLU A 277 5.43 -12.64 -18.28
CA GLU A 277 6.12 -11.75 -19.24
C GLU A 277 7.19 -10.90 -18.55
N SER A 278 6.92 -10.44 -17.31
CA SER A 278 7.92 -9.67 -16.55
C SER A 278 9.13 -10.52 -16.14
N ILE A 279 8.93 -11.79 -15.75
CA ILE A 279 10.05 -12.72 -15.48
C ILE A 279 10.84 -12.99 -16.77
N LYS A 280 10.14 -13.16 -17.90
CA LYS A 280 10.76 -13.42 -19.20
C LYS A 280 11.59 -12.25 -19.71
N ALA A 281 11.19 -11.01 -19.41
CA ALA A 281 11.94 -9.81 -19.75
C ALA A 281 13.31 -9.70 -19.05
N LEU A 282 13.59 -10.53 -18.03
CA LEU A 282 14.88 -10.57 -17.33
C LEU A 282 15.96 -11.40 -18.05
N LEU A 283 15.65 -12.05 -19.18
CA LEU A 283 16.57 -12.91 -19.96
C LEU A 283 17.27 -12.18 -21.10
#